data_AF-A0A1G5HFT9-F1
#
_entry.id   AF-A0A1G5HFT9-F1
#
_cell.length_a   1.000
_cell.length_b   1.000
_cell.length_c   1.000
_cell.angle_alpha   90.00
_cell.angle_beta   90.00
_cell.angle_gamma   90.00
#
_symmetry.space_group_name_H-M   'P 1'
#
loop_
_entity.id
_entity.type
_entity.pdbx_description
1 polymer ?
#
loop_
_entity_poly.entity_id
_entity_poly.type
_entity_poly.pdbx_seq_one_letter_code
_entity_poly.pdbx_strand_id
1 'polypeptide(L)'
;MIQLAMRAALYPTAVALLALLLSGCATTSSRDSGPEGERTRSEIYLELGIAYLRDGRPRDALRKLEDARSLNDDDARIYNGLALTYQNLGFDDKAEEAFEEAVDLAPEDPQVRNNYGAFLARLGSYERAEEQFEVALQDPLYSTPENAYYNLGWLAREQEDADRAERMLRTALRLRADYPAARMALARLLREQGDQERAREEVEELLERRPEHPRGHLLAAELARERGDEEQAAEHLRRVLEIAPDSGVAEEARTRLERMGALGDRARAR
;
A
#
# COMPACT_ATOMS: atom_id res chain seq x y z
N MET A 1 48.26 -69.06 -63.59
CA MET A 1 48.05 -70.52 -63.52
C MET A 1 47.04 -70.81 -62.42
N ILE A 2 45.89 -71.37 -62.82
CA ILE A 2 45.05 -72.38 -62.10
C ILE A 2 44.44 -71.88 -60.77
N GLN A 3 43.20 -71.38 -60.75
CA GLN A 3 41.89 -72.10 -60.71
C GLN A 3 41.64 -72.93 -59.44
N LEU A 4 40.53 -72.65 -58.75
CA LEU A 4 39.34 -73.51 -58.59
C LEU A 4 38.43 -72.81 -57.53
N ALA A 5 37.24 -72.30 -57.87
CA ALA A 5 35.98 -73.04 -58.10
C ALA A 5 35.49 -73.71 -56.78
N MET A 6 34.22 -73.78 -56.38
CA MET A 6 32.91 -73.65 -57.02
C MET A 6 31.91 -74.01 -55.89
N ARG A 7 30.77 -73.34 -55.66
CA ARG A 7 29.39 -73.72 -56.04
C ARG A 7 28.47 -73.09 -54.98
N ALA A 8 27.52 -72.22 -55.31
CA ALA A 8 26.23 -72.46 -55.98
C ALA A 8 25.18 -73.15 -55.07
N ALA A 9 24.15 -72.39 -54.70
CA ALA A 9 22.77 -72.87 -54.58
C ALA A 9 21.81 -71.68 -54.75
N LEU A 10 20.78 -71.90 -55.58
CA LEU A 10 19.84 -70.94 -56.17
C LEU A 10 18.42 -71.17 -55.59
N TYR A 11 17.72 -70.10 -55.17
CA TYR A 11 16.24 -69.81 -55.23
C TYR A 11 15.21 -70.71 -54.48
N PRO A 12 13.90 -70.35 -54.34
CA PRO A 12 13.19 -69.04 -54.36
C PRO A 12 12.10 -68.84 -53.24
N THR A 13 11.52 -67.63 -53.19
CA THR A 13 10.15 -67.23 -52.72
C THR A 13 9.62 -67.61 -51.33
N ALA A 14 9.36 -66.60 -50.49
CA ALA A 14 8.10 -66.45 -49.76
C ALA A 14 7.94 -65.02 -49.21
N VAL A 15 6.96 -64.30 -49.73
CA VAL A 15 6.41 -63.08 -49.13
C VAL A 15 5.64 -63.50 -47.87
N ALA A 16 5.99 -62.92 -46.72
CA ALA A 16 5.11 -62.92 -45.55
C ALA A 16 5.30 -61.61 -44.78
N LEU A 17 4.34 -60.71 -44.95
CA LEU A 17 4.06 -59.59 -44.06
C LEU A 17 3.79 -60.12 -42.64
N LEU A 18 4.52 -59.65 -41.64
CA LEU A 18 4.03 -59.66 -40.27
C LEU A 18 4.48 -58.42 -39.52
N ALA A 19 3.48 -57.79 -38.91
CA ALA A 19 3.50 -56.47 -38.33
C ALA A 19 4.24 -56.40 -36.98
N LEU A 20 4.71 -55.17 -36.69
CA LEU A 20 4.78 -54.52 -35.38
C LEU A 20 5.28 -55.34 -34.18
N LEU A 21 6.41 -54.93 -33.63
CA LEU A 21 6.61 -54.63 -32.20
C LEU A 21 8.01 -53.98 -32.05
N LEU A 22 8.13 -52.68 -32.36
CA LEU A 22 9.25 -51.88 -31.89
C LEU A 22 9.02 -51.61 -30.40
N SER A 23 9.61 -52.46 -29.56
CA SER A 23 9.67 -52.24 -28.12
C SER A 23 10.93 -51.46 -27.78
N GLY A 24 10.73 -50.37 -27.04
CA GLY A 24 11.64 -49.91 -26.00
C GLY A 24 12.92 -49.22 -26.45
N CYS A 25 12.87 -47.89 -26.52
CA CYS A 25 13.80 -46.99 -25.83
C CYS A 25 13.32 -45.55 -26.03
N ALA A 26 12.28 -45.15 -25.31
CA ALA A 26 12.06 -43.74 -25.02
C ALA A 26 12.77 -43.45 -23.70
N THR A 27 14.05 -43.08 -23.79
CA THR A 27 14.70 -42.33 -22.73
C THR A 27 13.91 -41.02 -22.61
N THR A 28 13.01 -40.94 -21.64
CA THR A 28 12.45 -39.65 -21.22
C THR A 28 13.61 -38.87 -20.63
N SER A 29 14.29 -38.07 -21.46
CA SER A 29 15.00 -36.91 -20.95
C SER A 29 13.94 -36.11 -20.21
N SER A 30 14.08 -36.01 -18.89
CA SER A 30 13.40 -35.00 -18.10
C SER A 30 13.76 -33.65 -18.72
N ARG A 31 12.88 -33.15 -19.60
CA ARG A 31 12.84 -31.74 -19.93
C ARG A 31 12.30 -31.08 -18.69
N ASP A 32 13.25 -30.72 -17.83
CA ASP A 32 13.14 -29.60 -16.94
C ASP A 32 12.78 -28.39 -17.81
N SER A 33 11.50 -28.06 -17.78
CA SER A 33 10.94 -26.87 -18.36
C SER A 33 9.81 -26.44 -17.42
N GLY A 34 10.18 -25.99 -16.22
CA GLY A 34 9.38 -24.93 -15.60
C GLY A 34 9.54 -23.69 -16.47
N PRO A 35 8.45 -23.11 -17.01
CA PRO A 35 8.22 -21.68 -16.72
C PRO A 35 6.76 -21.17 -16.92
N GLU A 36 6.49 -20.01 -16.30
CA GLU A 36 5.51 -18.97 -16.72
C GLU A 36 4.00 -19.32 -16.70
N GLY A 37 3.34 -19.01 -15.58
CA GLY A 37 1.88 -18.81 -15.55
C GLY A 37 1.11 -19.41 -14.37
N GLU A 38 1.72 -20.30 -13.58
CA GLU A 38 1.06 -20.91 -12.42
C GLU A 38 1.44 -20.16 -11.15
N ARG A 39 0.50 -19.36 -10.61
CA ARG A 39 0.64 -18.80 -9.26
C ARG A 39 0.77 -19.95 -8.28
N THR A 40 1.78 -19.89 -7.41
CA THR A 40 1.92 -20.89 -6.36
C THR A 40 0.75 -20.79 -5.39
N ARG A 41 0.44 -21.88 -4.69
CA ARG A 41 -0.61 -21.86 -3.66
C ARG A 41 -0.30 -20.82 -2.56
N SER A 42 0.98 -20.63 -2.23
CA SER A 42 1.41 -19.60 -1.28
C SER A 42 1.10 -18.20 -1.80
N GLU A 43 1.43 -17.89 -3.07
CA GLU A 43 1.12 -16.60 -3.69
C GLU A 43 -0.38 -16.31 -3.72
N ILE A 44 -1.21 -17.32 -4.02
CA ILE A 44 -2.68 -17.16 -3.98
C ILE A 44 -3.15 -16.82 -2.56
N TYR A 45 -2.61 -17.48 -1.54
CA TYR A 45 -2.96 -17.18 -0.16
C TYR A 45 -2.45 -15.81 0.31
N LEU A 46 -1.26 -15.40 -0.13
CA LEU A 46 -0.73 -14.05 0.07
C LEU A 46 -1.68 -12.99 -0.53
N GLU A 47 -2.05 -13.15 -1.80
CA GLU A 47 -2.97 -12.23 -2.50
C GLU A 47 -4.33 -12.15 -1.80
N LEU A 48 -4.88 -13.29 -1.38
CA LEU A 48 -6.13 -13.34 -0.60
C LEU A 48 -5.99 -12.65 0.76
N GLY A 49 -4.86 -12.85 1.45
CA GLY A 49 -4.54 -12.17 2.70
C GLY A 49 -4.55 -10.65 2.56
N ILE A 50 -3.83 -10.15 1.55
CA ILE A 50 -3.79 -8.71 1.23
C ILE A 50 -5.19 -8.19 0.85
N ALA A 51 -5.96 -8.96 0.07
CA ALA A 51 -7.32 -8.58 -0.29
C ALA A 51 -8.23 -8.48 0.94
N TYR A 52 -8.17 -9.42 1.88
CA TYR A 52 -8.92 -9.36 3.13
C TYR A 52 -8.50 -8.17 4.01
N LEU A 53 -7.23 -7.78 4.03
CA LEU A 53 -6.82 -6.57 4.73
C LEU A 53 -7.44 -5.31 4.12
N ARG A 54 -7.42 -5.20 2.80
CA ARG A 54 -8.03 -4.07 2.09
C ARG A 54 -9.54 -3.99 2.33
N ASP A 55 -10.19 -5.13 2.51
CA ASP A 55 -11.63 -5.24 2.83
C ASP A 55 -11.95 -5.02 4.33
N GLY A 56 -10.96 -4.70 5.17
CA GLY A 56 -11.17 -4.47 6.60
C GLY A 56 -11.47 -5.75 7.38
N ARG A 57 -11.01 -6.91 6.89
CA ARG A 57 -11.23 -8.23 7.50
C ARG A 57 -9.92 -8.84 8.00
N PRO A 58 -9.27 -8.26 9.02
CA PRO A 58 -7.93 -8.66 9.43
C PRO A 58 -7.86 -10.09 9.98
N ARG A 59 -8.96 -10.64 10.54
CA ARG A 59 -9.01 -12.05 10.99
C ARG A 59 -8.99 -13.04 9.82
N ASP A 60 -9.64 -12.71 8.72
CA ASP A 60 -9.60 -13.54 7.51
C ASP A 60 -8.24 -13.43 6.82
N ALA A 61 -7.67 -12.24 6.81
CA ALA A 61 -6.32 -12.00 6.31
C ALA A 61 -5.28 -12.83 7.07
N LEU A 62 -5.33 -12.81 8.41
CA LEU A 62 -4.39 -13.55 9.26
C LEU A 62 -4.37 -15.03 8.89
N ARG A 63 -5.54 -15.65 8.76
CA ARG A 63 -5.65 -17.07 8.39
C ARG A 63 -4.98 -17.35 7.05
N LYS A 64 -5.23 -16.51 6.04
CA LYS A 64 -4.66 -16.73 4.69
C LYS A 64 -3.17 -16.48 4.65
N LEU A 65 -2.68 -15.46 5.34
CA LEU A 65 -1.25 -15.17 5.40
C LEU A 65 -0.49 -16.25 6.19
N GLU A 66 -1.10 -16.83 7.22
CA GLU A 66 -0.55 -18.00 7.91
C GLU A 66 -0.53 -19.25 7.02
N ASP A 67 -1.59 -19.49 6.24
CA ASP A 67 -1.59 -20.55 5.21
C ASP A 67 -0.45 -20.31 4.19
N ALA A 68 -0.22 -19.05 3.77
CA ALA A 68 0.86 -18.69 2.85
C ALA A 68 2.24 -18.97 3.47
N ARG A 69 2.46 -18.52 4.71
CA ARG A 69 3.70 -18.74 5.48
C ARG A 69 4.01 -20.22 5.65
N SER A 70 2.99 -21.06 5.90
CA SER A 70 3.18 -22.51 6.04
C SER A 70 3.66 -23.21 4.76
N LEU A 71 3.49 -22.56 3.61
CA LEU A 71 3.88 -23.07 2.29
C LEU A 71 5.17 -22.42 1.77
N ASN A 72 5.45 -21.19 2.19
CA ASN A 72 6.67 -20.46 1.86
C ASN A 72 6.97 -19.48 3.00
N ASP A 73 8.02 -19.75 3.75
CA ASP A 73 8.49 -18.94 4.88
C ASP A 73 9.68 -18.03 4.52
N ASP A 74 10.04 -17.94 3.23
CA ASP A 74 11.14 -17.14 2.67
C ASP A 74 10.63 -16.04 1.71
N ASP A 75 9.45 -15.48 1.99
CA ASP A 75 8.85 -14.38 1.21
C ASP A 75 8.49 -13.19 2.11
N ALA A 76 9.29 -12.13 2.02
CA ALA A 76 9.12 -10.89 2.79
C ALA A 76 7.71 -10.28 2.67
N ARG A 77 7.02 -10.49 1.54
CA ARG A 77 5.66 -9.95 1.33
C ARG A 77 4.64 -10.60 2.26
N ILE A 78 4.84 -11.87 2.61
CA ILE A 78 4.00 -12.61 3.56
C ILE A 78 4.15 -12.01 4.96
N TYR A 79 5.39 -11.82 5.41
CA TYR A 79 5.69 -11.24 6.72
C TYR A 79 5.23 -9.78 6.82
N ASN A 80 5.45 -8.96 5.78
CA ASN A 80 4.90 -7.61 5.72
C ASN A 80 3.36 -7.61 5.77
N GLY A 81 2.70 -8.55 5.09
CA GLY A 81 1.25 -8.74 5.21
C GLY A 81 0.80 -9.15 6.62
N LEU A 82 1.52 -10.08 7.26
CA LEU A 82 1.27 -10.49 8.65
C LEU A 82 1.45 -9.33 9.61
N ALA A 83 2.50 -8.53 9.45
CA ALA A 83 2.80 -7.37 10.29
C ALA A 83 1.67 -6.33 10.24
N LEU A 84 1.23 -5.97 9.03
CA LEU A 84 0.07 -5.08 8.83
C LEU A 84 -1.22 -5.67 9.41
N THR A 85 -1.38 -6.99 9.38
CA THR A 85 -2.53 -7.70 9.97
C THR A 85 -2.50 -7.63 11.49
N TYR A 86 -1.35 -7.93 12.10
CA TYR A 86 -1.16 -7.86 13.54
C TYR A 86 -1.36 -6.44 14.06
N GLN A 87 -0.84 -5.44 13.34
CA GLN A 87 -1.09 -4.02 13.63
C GLN A 87 -2.59 -3.69 13.63
N ASN A 88 -3.35 -4.13 12.62
CA ASN A 88 -4.80 -3.90 12.55
C ASN A 88 -5.56 -4.58 13.69
N LEU A 89 -5.03 -5.68 14.22
CA LEU A 89 -5.61 -6.41 15.35
C LEU A 89 -5.15 -5.86 16.72
N GLY A 90 -4.21 -4.91 16.75
CA GLY A 90 -3.63 -4.35 17.98
C GLY A 90 -2.60 -5.25 18.66
N PHE A 91 -2.03 -6.22 17.94
CA PHE A 91 -0.96 -7.08 18.44
C PHE A 91 0.40 -6.49 18.06
N ASP A 92 0.79 -5.41 18.74
CA ASP A 92 1.97 -4.62 18.37
C ASP A 92 3.27 -5.42 18.44
N ASP A 93 3.49 -6.25 19.47
CA ASP A 93 4.69 -7.09 19.59
C ASP A 93 4.85 -8.03 18.38
N LYS A 94 3.76 -8.68 17.96
CA LYS A 94 3.77 -9.59 16.80
C LYS A 94 3.92 -8.86 15.48
N ALA A 95 3.44 -7.61 15.42
CA ALA A 95 3.60 -6.78 14.24
C ALA A 95 5.07 -6.38 14.08
N GLU A 96 5.75 -6.03 15.18
CA GLU A 96 7.19 -5.73 15.15
C GLU A 96 8.01 -6.95 14.73
N GLU A 97 7.80 -8.11 15.36
CA GLU A 97 8.47 -9.36 14.98
C GLU A 97 8.31 -9.69 13.48
N ALA A 98 7.09 -9.54 12.95
CA ALA A 98 6.82 -9.80 11.54
C ALA A 98 7.41 -8.73 10.60
N PHE A 99 7.55 -7.49 11.03
CA PHE A 99 8.25 -6.48 10.24
C PHE A 99 9.76 -6.72 10.22
N GLU A 100 10.35 -7.10 11.35
CA GLU A 100 11.77 -7.45 11.46
C GLU A 100 12.10 -8.61 10.51
N GLU A 101 11.31 -9.68 10.51
CA GLU A 101 11.49 -10.80 9.58
C GLU A 101 11.34 -10.36 8.10
N ALA A 102 10.37 -9.49 7.80
CA ALA A 102 10.20 -8.97 6.44
C ALA A 102 11.43 -8.17 5.97
N VAL A 103 12.03 -7.38 6.87
CA VAL A 103 13.25 -6.61 6.61
C VAL A 103 14.47 -7.51 6.50
N ASP A 104 14.58 -8.57 7.29
CA ASP A 104 15.68 -9.53 7.21
C ASP A 104 15.68 -10.28 5.87
N LEU A 105 14.50 -10.65 5.38
CA LEU A 105 14.32 -11.32 4.08
C LEU A 105 14.52 -10.37 2.88
N ALA A 106 14.12 -9.10 3.00
CA ALA A 106 14.21 -8.12 1.92
C ALA A 106 14.67 -6.74 2.45
N PRO A 107 15.96 -6.60 2.79
CA PRO A 107 16.48 -5.41 3.48
C PRO A 107 16.44 -4.16 2.61
N GLU A 108 16.31 -4.26 1.30
CA GLU A 108 16.25 -3.10 0.41
C GLU A 108 14.85 -2.88 -0.17
N ASP A 109 13.84 -3.69 0.20
CA ASP A 109 12.49 -3.52 -0.30
C ASP A 109 11.88 -2.22 0.26
N PRO A 110 11.62 -1.22 -0.59
CA PRO A 110 11.21 0.10 -0.11
C PRO A 110 9.78 0.10 0.45
N GLN A 111 8.93 -0.83 0.01
CA GLN A 111 7.57 -0.96 0.53
C GLN A 111 7.57 -1.54 1.95
N VAL A 112 8.39 -2.57 2.20
CA VAL A 112 8.57 -3.16 3.53
C VAL A 112 9.16 -2.12 4.48
N ARG A 113 10.23 -1.44 4.06
CA ARG A 113 10.88 -0.36 4.82
C ARG A 113 9.90 0.76 5.17
N ASN A 114 9.15 1.29 4.19
CA ASN A 114 8.16 2.33 4.47
C ASN A 114 7.05 1.87 5.43
N ASN A 115 6.56 0.64 5.30
CA ASN A 115 5.52 0.14 6.19
C ASN A 115 6.03 -0.04 7.62
N TYR A 116 7.25 -0.56 7.79
CA TYR A 116 7.85 -0.71 9.10
C TYR A 116 8.14 0.65 9.75
N GLY A 117 8.66 1.61 8.99
CA GLY A 117 8.84 2.98 9.46
C GLY A 117 7.53 3.61 9.94
N ALA A 118 6.44 3.43 9.20
CA ALA A 118 5.13 3.95 9.61
C ALA A 118 4.60 3.28 10.89
N PHE A 119 4.86 1.98 11.06
CA PHE A 119 4.55 1.26 12.28
C PHE A 119 5.35 1.78 13.48
N LEU A 120 6.67 1.95 13.33
CA LEU A 120 7.56 2.48 14.37
C LEU A 120 7.17 3.92 14.77
N ALA A 121 6.83 4.76 13.80
CA ALA A 121 6.38 6.12 14.04
C ALA A 121 5.10 6.16 14.89
N ARG A 122 4.15 5.24 14.66
CA ARG A 122 2.94 5.10 15.48
C ARG A 122 3.27 4.71 16.93
N LEU A 123 4.32 3.93 17.15
CA LEU A 123 4.80 3.56 18.48
C LEU A 123 5.66 4.64 19.15
N GLY A 124 5.91 5.77 18.48
CA GLY A 124 6.77 6.84 18.99
C GLY A 124 8.28 6.58 18.83
N SER A 125 8.67 5.51 18.11
CA SER A 125 10.08 5.20 17.81
C SER A 125 10.55 5.99 16.60
N TYR A 126 10.65 7.32 16.75
CA TYR A 126 10.83 8.26 15.65
C TYR A 126 12.17 8.11 14.92
N GLU A 127 13.27 7.92 15.65
CA GLU A 127 14.60 7.76 15.05
C GLU A 127 14.68 6.48 14.20
N ARG A 128 14.13 5.36 14.71
CA ARG A 128 14.07 4.10 13.96
C ARG A 128 13.15 4.24 12.75
N ALA A 129 12.03 4.96 12.88
CA ALA A 129 11.11 5.19 11.77
C ALA A 129 11.76 5.97 10.63
N GLU A 130 12.49 7.03 10.98
CA GLU A 130 13.26 7.86 10.05
C GLU A 130 14.24 7.02 9.25
N GLU A 131 15.05 6.19 9.91
CA GLU A 131 16.00 5.29 9.26
C GLU A 131 15.30 4.40 8.23
N GLN A 132 14.15 3.81 8.57
CA GLN A 132 13.42 2.97 7.61
C GLN A 132 12.93 3.76 6.39
N PHE A 133 12.41 4.98 6.57
CA PHE A 133 11.97 5.81 5.44
C PHE A 133 13.16 6.24 4.56
N GLU A 134 14.29 6.58 5.16
CA GLU A 134 15.49 6.96 4.42
C GLU A 134 16.03 5.79 3.60
N VAL A 135 16.06 4.58 4.16
CA VAL A 135 16.44 3.37 3.40
C VAL A 135 15.44 3.11 2.26
N ALA A 136 14.14 3.25 2.49
CA ALA A 136 13.14 3.10 1.43
C ALA A 136 13.37 4.07 0.25
N LEU A 137 13.83 5.28 0.53
CA LEU A 137 14.09 6.31 -0.48
C LEU A 137 15.42 6.14 -1.21
N GLN A 138 16.27 5.18 -0.83
CA GLN A 138 17.49 4.86 -1.56
C GLN A 138 17.21 4.09 -2.85
N ASP A 139 16.08 3.39 -2.95
CA ASP A 139 15.67 2.68 -4.17
C ASP A 139 15.06 3.66 -5.19
N PRO A 140 15.72 3.94 -6.33
CA PRO A 140 15.17 4.82 -7.37
C PRO A 140 13.95 4.23 -8.08
N LEU A 141 13.65 2.94 -7.90
CA LEU A 141 12.50 2.24 -8.47
C LEU A 141 11.33 2.12 -7.50
N TYR A 142 11.43 2.71 -6.30
CA TYR A 142 10.30 2.73 -5.38
C TYR A 142 9.07 3.35 -6.08
N SER A 143 7.97 2.59 -6.11
CA SER A 143 6.77 2.95 -6.88
C SER A 143 5.88 3.97 -6.19
N THR A 144 6.00 4.13 -4.86
CA THR A 144 5.20 5.09 -4.08
C THR A 144 6.03 5.93 -3.10
N PRO A 145 7.13 6.57 -3.57
CA PRO A 145 8.06 7.32 -2.72
C PRO A 145 7.39 8.51 -2.03
N GLU A 146 6.30 9.03 -2.59
CA GLU A 146 5.51 10.09 -1.96
C GLU A 146 4.97 9.69 -0.58
N ASN A 147 4.75 8.40 -0.31
CA ASN A 147 4.29 7.93 1.00
C ASN A 147 5.41 8.07 2.04
N ALA A 148 6.64 7.71 1.70
CA ALA A 148 7.80 7.90 2.58
C ALA A 148 8.07 9.39 2.84
N TYR A 149 8.01 10.25 1.81
CA TYR A 149 8.12 11.70 2.00
C TYR A 149 6.99 12.29 2.84
N TYR A 150 5.75 11.81 2.69
CA TYR A 150 4.64 12.22 3.55
C TYR A 150 4.90 11.82 5.01
N ASN A 151 5.36 10.60 5.25
CA ASN A 151 5.66 10.11 6.60
C ASN A 151 6.83 10.88 7.24
N LEU A 152 7.90 11.17 6.48
CA LEU A 152 9.00 12.03 6.94
C LEU A 152 8.53 13.46 7.25
N GLY A 153 7.59 13.99 6.47
CA GLY A 153 6.99 15.30 6.73
C GLY A 153 6.15 15.31 8.00
N TRP A 154 5.39 14.25 8.25
CA TRP A 154 4.67 14.07 9.51
C TRP A 154 5.63 13.96 10.69
N LEU A 155 6.68 13.14 10.56
CA LEU A 155 7.68 12.91 11.61
C LEU A 155 8.41 14.20 11.99
N ALA A 156 8.88 14.95 10.99
CA ALA A 156 9.55 16.24 11.21
C ALA A 156 8.65 17.24 11.94
N ARG A 157 7.33 17.22 11.68
CA ARG A 157 6.37 18.06 12.41
C ARG A 157 6.25 17.65 13.88
N GLU A 158 6.19 16.35 14.18
CA GLU A 158 6.15 15.86 15.58
C GLU A 158 7.47 16.16 16.32
N GLN A 159 8.57 16.30 15.59
CA GLN A 159 9.87 16.76 16.11
C GLN A 159 10.02 18.28 16.15
N GLU A 160 8.94 19.04 15.88
CA GLU A 160 8.92 20.51 15.84
C GLU A 160 9.85 21.15 14.77
N ASP A 161 10.34 20.38 13.79
CA ASP A 161 11.10 20.87 12.62
C ASP A 161 10.15 21.21 11.47
N ALA A 162 9.49 22.36 11.61
CA ALA A 162 8.50 22.83 10.65
C ALA A 162 9.07 23.07 9.23
N ASP A 163 10.32 23.54 9.14
CA ASP A 163 10.97 23.78 7.84
C ASP A 163 11.20 22.46 7.10
N ARG A 164 11.66 21.42 7.80
CA ARG A 164 11.82 20.08 7.21
C ARG A 164 10.48 19.47 6.88
N ALA A 165 9.49 19.57 7.77
CA ALA A 165 8.14 19.08 7.52
C ALA A 165 7.57 19.65 6.21
N GLU A 166 7.70 20.96 6.01
CA GLU A 166 7.22 21.62 4.79
C GLU A 166 7.93 21.09 3.53
N ARG A 167 9.27 20.97 3.56
CA ARG A 167 10.05 20.45 2.44
C ARG A 167 9.66 19.03 2.06
N MET A 168 9.45 18.16 3.04
CA MET A 168 9.07 16.76 2.82
C MET A 168 7.65 16.64 2.26
N LEU A 169 6.68 17.37 2.84
CA LEU A 169 5.30 17.39 2.36
C LEU A 169 5.18 17.95 0.93
N ARG A 170 5.92 19.04 0.63
CA ARG A 170 6.00 19.58 -0.74
C ARG A 170 6.63 18.59 -1.71
N THR A 171 7.60 17.80 -1.26
CA THR A 171 8.20 16.75 -2.10
C THR A 171 7.20 15.63 -2.39
N ALA A 172 6.43 15.18 -1.39
CA ALA A 172 5.34 14.24 -1.59
C ALA A 172 4.31 14.76 -2.63
N LEU A 173 3.93 16.04 -2.54
CA LEU A 173 2.99 16.66 -3.49
C LEU A 173 3.56 16.85 -4.90
N ARG A 174 4.88 17.04 -5.06
CA ARG A 174 5.54 17.05 -6.38
C ARG A 174 5.50 15.67 -7.03
N LEU A 175 5.67 14.61 -6.25
CA LEU A 175 5.65 13.22 -6.73
C LEU A 175 4.21 12.76 -7.03
N ARG A 176 3.24 13.15 -6.19
CA ARG A 176 1.81 12.90 -6.40
C ARG A 176 0.98 14.14 -6.07
N ALA A 177 0.57 14.85 -7.12
CA ALA A 177 -0.20 16.09 -7.00
C ALA A 177 -1.59 15.88 -6.36
N ASP A 178 -2.26 14.76 -6.64
CA ASP A 178 -3.50 14.35 -5.98
C ASP A 178 -3.19 13.49 -4.75
N TYR A 179 -2.70 14.15 -3.70
CA TYR A 179 -2.44 13.53 -2.39
C TYR A 179 -3.13 14.30 -1.26
N PRO A 180 -4.43 13.99 -0.98
CA PRO A 180 -5.20 14.70 0.02
C PRO A 180 -4.55 14.74 1.40
N ALA A 181 -3.97 13.63 1.87
CA ALA A 181 -3.33 13.58 3.19
C ALA A 181 -2.11 14.53 3.29
N ALA A 182 -1.24 14.54 2.28
CA ALA A 182 -0.08 15.44 2.27
C ALA A 182 -0.49 16.91 2.14
N ARG A 183 -1.49 17.21 1.30
CA ARG A 183 -2.00 18.58 1.14
C ARG A 183 -2.65 19.11 2.41
N MET A 184 -3.45 18.28 3.07
CA MET A 184 -4.02 18.60 4.38
C MET A 184 -2.95 18.83 5.46
N ALA A 185 -1.92 17.96 5.50
CA ALA A 185 -0.85 18.10 6.47
C ALA A 185 -0.08 19.41 6.24
N LEU A 186 0.19 19.76 4.98
CA LEU A 186 0.85 21.01 4.62
C LEU A 186 0.00 22.23 5.00
N ALA A 187 -1.30 22.22 4.68
CA ALA A 187 -2.20 23.32 5.05
C ALA A 187 -2.27 23.54 6.57
N ARG A 188 -2.29 22.45 7.36
CA ARG A 188 -2.27 22.54 8.83
C ARG A 188 -0.95 23.08 9.36
N LEU A 189 0.17 22.59 8.84
CA LEU A 189 1.50 23.07 9.19
C LEU A 189 1.63 24.59 8.94
N LEU A 190 1.19 25.05 7.77
CA LEU A 190 1.23 26.47 7.40
C LEU A 190 0.35 27.32 8.31
N ARG A 191 -0.85 26.83 8.66
CA ARG A 191 -1.72 27.50 9.63
C ARG A 191 -1.07 27.59 11.01
N GLU A 192 -0.45 26.51 11.49
CA GLU A 192 0.29 26.46 12.75
C GLU A 192 1.46 27.46 12.78
N GLN A 193 2.10 27.71 11.63
CA GLN A 193 3.13 28.73 11.45
C GLN A 193 2.58 30.17 11.31
N GLY A 194 1.26 30.34 11.25
CA GLY A 194 0.60 31.64 11.04
C GLY A 194 0.52 32.09 9.58
N ASP A 195 0.95 31.25 8.63
CA ASP A 195 0.88 31.53 7.19
C ASP A 195 -0.49 31.14 6.63
N GLN A 196 -1.51 31.91 7.03
CA GLN A 196 -2.91 31.65 6.72
C GLN A 196 -3.22 31.71 5.23
N GLU A 197 -2.49 32.54 4.48
CA GLU A 197 -2.70 32.69 3.04
C GLU A 197 -2.26 31.43 2.30
N ARG A 198 -1.04 30.94 2.55
CA ARG A 198 -0.59 29.69 1.94
C ARG A 198 -1.38 28.48 2.43
N ALA A 199 -1.80 28.47 3.70
CA ALA A 199 -2.69 27.43 4.21
C ALA A 199 -4.02 27.38 3.43
N ARG A 200 -4.57 28.55 3.08
CA ARG A 200 -5.81 28.68 2.30
C ARG A 200 -5.61 28.16 0.87
N GLU A 201 -4.54 28.56 0.20
CA GLU A 201 -4.21 28.08 -1.15
C GLU A 201 -4.19 26.54 -1.22
N GLU A 202 -3.56 25.89 -0.24
CA GLU A 202 -3.50 24.42 -0.18
C GLU A 202 -4.88 23.77 0.05
N VAL A 203 -5.75 24.41 0.83
CA VAL A 203 -7.12 23.91 1.08
C VAL A 203 -8.02 24.13 -0.13
N GLU A 204 -7.86 25.27 -0.83
CA GLU A 204 -8.57 25.55 -2.08
C GLU A 204 -8.20 24.52 -3.14
N GLU A 205 -6.90 24.29 -3.38
CA GLU A 205 -6.42 23.26 -4.31
C GLU A 205 -6.89 21.84 -3.93
N LEU A 206 -6.99 21.54 -2.61
CA LEU A 206 -7.58 20.27 -2.14
C LEU A 206 -9.06 20.15 -2.54
N LEU A 207 -9.85 21.20 -2.30
CA LEU A 207 -11.29 21.20 -2.53
C LEU A 207 -11.65 21.33 -4.01
N GLU A 208 -10.79 21.95 -4.83
CA GLU A 208 -10.92 21.95 -6.29
C GLU A 208 -10.82 20.52 -6.86
N ARG A 209 -9.84 19.74 -6.37
CA ARG A 209 -9.64 18.34 -6.80
C ARG A 209 -10.62 17.39 -6.16
N ARG A 210 -11.01 17.65 -4.91
CA ARG A 210 -11.89 16.82 -4.09
C ARG A 210 -12.98 17.68 -3.43
N PRO A 211 -14.02 18.09 -4.19
CA PRO A 211 -15.09 18.95 -3.68
C PRO A 211 -15.94 18.34 -2.56
N GLU A 212 -15.81 17.03 -2.33
CA GLU A 212 -16.54 16.28 -1.30
C GLU A 212 -15.59 15.79 -0.21
N HIS A 213 -14.61 16.60 0.18
CA HIS A 213 -13.61 16.25 1.19
C HIS A 213 -13.98 16.88 2.56
N PRO A 214 -14.58 16.12 3.52
CA PRO A 214 -15.19 16.71 4.72
C PRO A 214 -14.19 17.45 5.62
N ARG A 215 -13.01 16.87 5.85
CA ARG A 215 -11.98 17.53 6.67
C ARG A 215 -11.34 18.73 5.97
N GLY A 216 -11.46 18.81 4.64
CA GLY A 216 -11.01 19.97 3.86
C GLY A 216 -11.92 21.15 4.10
N HIS A 217 -13.24 20.92 4.07
CA HIS A 217 -14.24 21.92 4.45
C HIS A 217 -14.15 22.32 5.93
N LEU A 218 -13.86 21.40 6.86
CA LEU A 218 -13.62 21.80 8.26
C LEU A 218 -12.44 22.78 8.37
N LEU A 219 -11.34 22.49 7.68
CA LEU A 219 -10.16 23.35 7.69
C LEU A 219 -10.41 24.70 6.99
N ALA A 220 -11.14 24.69 5.88
CA ALA A 220 -11.57 25.92 5.21
C ALA A 220 -12.42 26.80 6.14
N ALA A 221 -13.34 26.19 6.90
CA ALA A 221 -14.14 26.89 7.89
C ALA A 221 -13.29 27.49 9.01
N GLU A 222 -12.26 26.77 9.50
CA GLU A 222 -11.32 27.31 10.50
C GLU A 222 -10.61 28.56 9.97
N LEU A 223 -10.03 28.46 8.78
CA LEU A 223 -9.30 29.57 8.16
C LEU A 223 -10.20 30.77 7.85
N ALA A 224 -11.46 30.55 7.46
CA ALA A 224 -12.44 31.61 7.26
C ALA A 224 -12.76 32.35 8.56
N ARG A 225 -12.96 31.61 9.67
CA ARG A 225 -13.21 32.21 11.00
C ARG A 225 -12.02 33.01 11.50
N GLU A 226 -10.80 32.52 11.30
CA GLU A 226 -9.60 33.25 11.70
C GLU A 226 -9.46 34.59 10.96
N ARG A 227 -10.04 34.71 9.76
CA ARG A 227 -10.14 35.96 8.98
C ARG A 227 -11.39 36.81 9.32
N GLY A 228 -12.26 36.34 10.21
CA GLY A 228 -13.51 36.99 10.59
C GLY A 228 -14.66 36.78 9.61
N ASP A 229 -14.52 35.89 8.61
CA ASP A 229 -15.58 35.56 7.66
C ASP A 229 -16.45 34.42 8.20
N GLU A 230 -17.35 34.77 9.13
CA GLU A 230 -18.26 33.82 9.77
C GLU A 230 -19.31 33.25 8.80
N GLU A 231 -19.60 33.95 7.68
CA GLU A 231 -20.54 33.48 6.66
C GLU A 231 -19.94 32.34 5.85
N GLN A 232 -18.74 32.54 5.29
CA GLN A 232 -18.00 31.51 4.56
C GLN A 232 -17.69 30.30 5.47
N ALA A 233 -17.35 30.56 6.74
CA ALA A 233 -17.16 29.49 7.71
C ALA A 233 -18.43 28.63 7.86
N ALA A 234 -19.60 29.26 8.03
CA ALA A 234 -20.86 28.54 8.17
C ALA A 234 -21.23 27.75 6.91
N GLU A 235 -20.93 28.28 5.72
CA GLU A 235 -21.12 27.57 4.45
C GLU A 235 -20.34 26.26 4.40
N HIS A 236 -19.02 26.31 4.68
CA HIS A 236 -18.18 25.12 4.70
C HIS A 236 -18.61 24.11 5.75
N LEU A 237 -19.01 24.55 6.95
CA LEU A 237 -19.52 23.65 7.99
C LEU A 237 -20.82 22.96 7.57
N ARG A 238 -21.74 23.67 6.90
CA ARG A 238 -22.96 23.05 6.35
C ARG A 238 -22.63 22.03 5.27
N ARG A 239 -21.63 22.32 4.43
CA ARG A 239 -21.17 21.38 3.41
C ARG A 239 -20.64 20.08 4.02
N VAL A 240 -19.98 20.12 5.18
CA VAL A 240 -19.60 18.92 5.94
C VAL A 240 -20.83 18.07 6.31
N LEU A 241 -21.90 18.70 6.81
CA LEU A 241 -23.14 18.01 7.18
C LEU A 241 -23.84 17.37 5.98
N GLU A 242 -23.70 17.95 4.78
CA GLU A 242 -24.23 17.37 3.55
C GLU A 242 -23.43 16.15 3.07
N ILE A 243 -22.10 16.24 3.12
CA ILE A 243 -21.22 15.20 2.57
C ILE A 243 -21.18 13.96 3.49
N ALA A 244 -21.09 14.17 4.80
CA ALA A 244 -20.85 13.10 5.76
C ALA A 244 -21.75 13.22 7.02
N PRO A 245 -23.08 13.19 6.87
CA PRO A 245 -24.04 13.50 7.94
C PRO A 245 -23.88 12.63 9.19
N ASP A 246 -23.51 11.36 9.03
CA ASP A 246 -23.40 10.38 10.11
C ASP A 246 -21.94 10.10 10.47
N SER A 247 -21.15 11.17 10.67
CA SER A 247 -19.71 11.07 10.95
C SER A 247 -19.29 11.95 12.12
N GLY A 248 -18.19 11.59 12.80
CA GLY A 248 -17.62 12.43 13.86
C GLY A 248 -17.21 13.83 13.36
N VAL A 249 -16.86 13.95 12.07
CA VAL A 249 -16.58 15.24 11.42
C VAL A 249 -17.85 16.10 11.31
N ALA A 250 -19.00 15.49 11.07
CA ALA A 250 -20.28 16.20 11.09
C ALA A 250 -20.69 16.64 12.50
N GLU A 251 -20.43 15.84 13.55
CA GLU A 251 -20.68 16.28 14.93
C GLU A 251 -19.84 17.51 15.31
N GLU A 252 -18.58 17.51 14.89
CA GLU A 252 -17.71 18.65 15.06
C GLU A 252 -18.26 19.89 14.32
N ALA A 253 -18.73 19.71 13.08
CA ALA A 253 -19.32 20.80 12.31
C ALA A 253 -20.62 21.34 12.93
N ARG A 254 -21.51 20.45 13.43
CA ARG A 254 -22.73 20.83 14.16
C ARG A 254 -22.39 21.69 15.37
N THR A 255 -21.47 21.21 16.21
CA THR A 255 -21.04 21.90 17.42
C THR A 255 -20.53 23.31 17.11
N ARG A 256 -19.76 23.47 16.03
CA ARG A 256 -19.25 24.77 15.59
C ARG A 256 -20.38 25.69 15.09
N LEU A 257 -21.29 25.18 14.26
CA LEU A 257 -22.46 25.93 13.78
C LEU A 257 -23.39 26.39 14.91
N GLU A 258 -23.58 25.58 15.95
CA GLU A 258 -24.37 25.95 17.13
C GLU A 258 -23.76 27.12 17.89
N ARG A 259 -22.43 27.06 18.12
CA ARG A 259 -21.68 28.15 18.78
C ARG A 259 -21.74 29.45 17.99
N MET A 260 -21.82 29.37 16.66
CA MET A 260 -21.98 30.51 15.76
C MET A 260 -23.44 31.02 15.69
N GLY A 261 -24.42 30.31 16.26
CA GLY A 261 -25.84 30.61 16.06
C GLY A 261 -26.32 30.38 14.61
N ALA A 262 -25.52 29.65 13.81
CA ALA A 262 -25.72 29.46 12.37
C ALA A 262 -26.35 28.10 12.02
N LEU A 263 -26.67 27.28 13.04
CA LEU A 263 -27.36 26.00 12.88
C LEU A 263 -28.86 26.21 12.69
N GLY A 264 -29.33 26.03 11.44
CA GLY A 264 -30.74 26.15 11.07
C GLY A 264 -31.61 25.04 11.67
N ASP A 265 -32.91 25.30 11.81
CA ASP A 265 -33.86 24.45 12.55
C ASP A 265 -33.92 23.00 12.04
N ARG A 266 -33.74 22.77 10.73
CA ARG A 266 -33.75 21.42 10.13
C ARG A 266 -32.54 20.57 10.53
N ALA A 267 -31.41 21.18 10.88
CA ALA A 267 -30.19 20.47 11.26
C ALA A 267 -30.18 20.07 12.74
N ARG A 268 -31.08 20.64 13.57
CA ARG A 268 -31.24 20.29 14.99
C ARG A 268 -32.07 19.03 15.23
N ALA A 269 -32.86 18.61 14.24
CA ALA A 269 -33.88 17.56 14.38
C ALA A 269 -33.42 16.17 13.88
N ARG A 270 -32.15 16.03 13.51
CA ARG A 270 -31.50 14.78 13.08
C ARG A 270 -30.33 14.49 13.98
#